data_AF-A0A1B3LWP2-F1
#
_entry.id   AF-A0A1B3LWP2-F1
#
_cell.length_a   1.000
_cell.length_b   1.000
_cell.length_c   1.000
_cell.angle_alpha   90.00
_cell.angle_beta   90.00
_cell.angle_gamma   90.00
#
_symmetry.space_group_name_H-M   'P 1'
#
loop_
_entity.id
_entity.type
_entity.pdbx_description
1 polymer ?
#
loop_
_entity_poly.entity_id
_entity_poly.type
_entity_poly.pdbx_seq_one_letter_code
_entity_poly.pdbx_strand_id
1 'polypeptide(L)'
;MTTIQTLNKVVEIAEKRRDEALGALGQMQRELQIAQDQMDQLQSYAQEAEQRWAVRSATGVDGALLMHHRQFMAKIDHALDFQRGVLRERLEIIERCQGQVHVCERDVAGLRKFTERKQMAVQHRVQRQDQKNTDEMALAIHLRQSLARAQQEGLRT
;
A
#
# COMPACT_ATOMS: atom_id res chain seq x y z
N MET A 1 -5.79 -13.56 26.54
CA MET A 1 -5.99 -13.40 25.08
C MET A 1 -5.36 -14.60 24.39
N THR A 2 -6.04 -15.24 23.44
CA THR A 2 -5.45 -16.38 22.73
C THR A 2 -4.37 -15.89 21.76
N THR A 3 -3.32 -16.69 21.53
CA THR A 3 -2.19 -16.33 20.66
C THR A 3 -2.64 -15.90 19.26
N ILE A 4 -3.72 -16.50 18.74
CA ILE A 4 -4.33 -16.15 17.45
C ILE A 4 -4.91 -14.72 17.45
N GLN A 5 -5.59 -14.31 18.52
CA GLN A 5 -6.13 -12.94 18.64
C GLN A 5 -5.01 -11.90 18.63
N THR A 6 -3.85 -12.24 19.21
CA THR A 6 -2.68 -11.35 19.19
C THR A 6 -2.11 -11.25 17.78
N LEU A 7 -1.99 -12.37 17.05
CA LEU A 7 -1.52 -12.37 15.66
C LEU A 7 -2.45 -11.60 14.72
N ASN A 8 -3.77 -11.75 14.86
CA ASN A 8 -4.74 -10.98 14.08
C ASN A 8 -4.57 -9.47 14.30
N LYS A 9 -4.39 -9.03 15.56
CA LYS A 9 -4.11 -7.61 15.87
C LYS A 9 -2.81 -7.11 15.23
N VAL A 10 -1.76 -7.95 15.18
CA VAL A 10 -0.50 -7.56 14.51
C VAL A 10 -0.73 -7.39 13.00
N VAL A 11 -1.53 -8.25 12.38
CA VAL A 11 -1.92 -8.11 10.97
C VAL A 11 -2.70 -6.81 10.75
N GLU A 12 -3.68 -6.49 11.58
CA GLU A 12 -4.45 -5.24 11.50
C GLU A 12 -3.54 -4.00 11.61
N ILE A 13 -2.56 -4.01 12.52
CA ILE A 13 -1.59 -2.91 12.65
C ILE A 13 -0.72 -2.80 11.39
N ALA A 14 -0.30 -3.91 10.81
CA ALA A 14 0.50 -3.91 9.57
C ALA A 14 -0.33 -3.40 8.38
N GLU A 15 -1.60 -3.76 8.29
CA GLU A 15 -2.53 -3.26 7.28
C GLU A 15 -2.73 -1.76 7.40
N LYS A 16 -2.93 -1.25 8.62
CA LYS A 16 -3.02 0.19 8.87
C LYS A 16 -1.77 0.94 8.41
N ARG A 17 -0.57 0.40 8.69
CA ARG A 17 0.70 0.99 8.23
C ARG A 17 0.82 1.03 6.71
N ARG A 18 0.38 -0.04 6.02
CA ARG A 18 0.32 -0.05 4.55
C ARG A 18 -0.63 1.03 4.04
N ASP A 19 -1.80 1.17 4.64
CA ASP A 19 -2.79 2.16 4.22
C ASP A 19 -2.31 3.60 4.46
N GLU A 20 -1.60 3.85 5.56
CA GLU A 20 -0.91 5.11 5.81
C GLU A 20 0.17 5.39 4.74
N ALA A 21 0.96 4.39 4.36
CA ALA A 21 1.97 4.51 3.30
C ALA A 21 1.34 4.80 1.92
N LEU A 22 0.23 4.14 1.60
CA LEU A 22 -0.56 4.41 0.39
C LEU A 22 -1.14 5.83 0.39
N GLY A 23 -1.65 6.28 1.55
CA GLY A 23 -2.13 7.65 1.73
C GLY A 23 -1.04 8.69 1.49
N ALA A 24 0.17 8.45 2.03
CA ALA A 24 1.33 9.30 1.80
C ALA A 24 1.75 9.33 0.32
N LEU A 25 1.81 8.17 -0.34
CA LEU A 25 2.09 8.09 -1.78
C LEU A 25 1.06 8.90 -2.59
N GLY A 26 -0.22 8.73 -2.31
CA GLY A 26 -1.28 9.47 -2.99
C GLY A 26 -1.19 10.99 -2.77
N GLN A 27 -0.75 11.45 -1.60
CA GLN A 27 -0.51 12.87 -1.35
C GLN A 27 0.64 13.39 -2.21
N MET A 28 1.76 12.67 -2.29
CA MET A 28 2.91 13.07 -3.11
C MET A 28 2.58 13.09 -4.61
N GLN A 29 1.76 12.14 -5.08
CA GLN A 29 1.28 12.13 -6.46
C GLN A 29 0.41 13.35 -6.78
N ARG A 30 -0.46 13.78 -5.86
CA ARG A 30 -1.24 15.03 -6.04
C ARG A 30 -0.33 16.25 -6.09
N GLU A 31 0.68 16.31 -5.24
CA GLU A 31 1.65 17.42 -5.23
C GLU A 31 2.49 17.46 -6.52
N LEU A 32 2.87 16.30 -7.06
CA LEU A 32 3.52 16.22 -8.37
C LEU A 32 2.61 16.78 -9.47
N GLN A 33 1.33 16.43 -9.48
CA GLN A 33 0.38 16.94 -10.48
C GLN A 33 0.29 18.47 -10.41
N ILE A 34 0.16 19.04 -9.21
CA ILE A 34 0.14 20.50 -9.04
C ILE A 34 1.43 21.15 -9.56
N ALA A 35 2.58 20.53 -9.31
CA ALA A 35 3.85 21.03 -9.80
C ALA A 35 3.98 20.94 -11.34
N GLN A 36 3.37 19.92 -11.96
CA GLN A 36 3.29 19.79 -13.42
C GLN A 36 2.38 20.87 -14.02
N ASP A 37 1.21 21.11 -13.43
CA ASP A 37 0.30 22.16 -13.87
C ASP A 37 0.97 23.55 -13.81
N GLN A 38 1.77 23.82 -12.77
CA GLN A 38 2.56 25.05 -12.66
C GLN A 38 3.65 25.16 -13.73
N MET A 39 4.31 24.05 -14.07
CA MET A 39 5.29 24.01 -15.15
C MET A 39 4.64 24.35 -16.50
N ASP A 40 3.48 23.74 -16.78
CA ASP A 40 2.74 23.98 -18.02
C ASP A 40 2.28 25.44 -18.14
N GLN A 41 1.82 26.03 -17.03
CA GLN A 41 1.47 27.45 -16.96
C GLN A 41 2.68 28.35 -17.25
N LEU A 42 3.85 28.06 -16.65
CA LEU A 42 5.07 28.82 -16.91
C LEU A 42 5.51 28.73 -18.37
N GLN A 43 5.44 27.54 -18.98
CA GLN A 43 5.78 27.33 -20.39
C GLN A 43 4.81 28.06 -21.32
N SER A 44 3.51 27.99 -21.06
CA SER A 44 2.49 28.70 -21.84
C SER A 44 2.74 30.22 -21.77
N TYR A 45 3.00 30.75 -20.58
CA TYR A 45 3.27 32.17 -20.40
C TYR A 45 4.55 32.62 -21.11
N ALA A 46 5.60 31.78 -21.09
CA ALA A 46 6.84 32.04 -21.82
C ALA A 46 6.59 32.15 -23.32
N GLN A 47 5.86 31.20 -23.90
CA GLN A 47 5.52 31.18 -25.32
C GLN A 47 4.67 32.40 -25.73
N GLU A 48 3.66 32.74 -24.95
CA GLU A 48 2.83 33.93 -25.20
C GLU A 48 3.64 35.23 -25.13
N ALA A 49 4.60 35.32 -24.20
CA ALA A 49 5.46 36.47 -24.08
C ALA A 49 6.44 36.59 -25.27
N GLU A 50 6.96 35.48 -25.77
CA GLU A 50 7.82 35.43 -26.96
C GLU A 50 7.04 35.80 -28.23
N GLN A 51 5.83 35.30 -28.41
CA GLN A 51 4.96 35.65 -29.55
C GLN A 51 4.65 37.16 -29.57
N ARG A 52 4.25 37.72 -28.42
CA ARG A 52 4.00 39.17 -28.29
C ARG A 52 5.26 39.98 -28.58
N TRP A 53 6.43 39.50 -28.16
CA TRP A 53 7.69 40.13 -28.47
C TRP A 53 7.99 40.11 -29.97
N ALA A 54 7.82 38.97 -30.65
CA ALA A 54 8.05 38.84 -32.09
C ALA A 54 7.24 39.87 -32.88
N VAL A 55 5.94 40.00 -32.59
CA VAL A 55 5.06 41.00 -33.21
C VAL A 55 5.54 42.44 -32.94
N ARG A 56 5.88 42.75 -31.69
CA ARG A 56 6.30 44.11 -31.29
C ARG A 56 7.68 44.49 -31.86
N SER A 57 8.57 43.52 -32.03
CA SER A 57 9.91 43.74 -32.56
C SER A 57 9.93 44.01 -34.07
N ALA A 58 8.90 43.57 -34.79
CA ALA A 58 8.80 43.71 -36.25
C ALA A 58 8.74 45.18 -36.73
N THR A 59 8.26 46.10 -35.90
CA THR A 59 8.15 47.54 -36.24
C THR A 59 9.36 48.36 -35.79
N GLY A 60 10.42 47.72 -35.29
CA GLY A 60 11.56 48.38 -34.65
C GLY A 60 11.29 48.67 -33.17
N VAL A 61 12.30 48.43 -32.33
CA VAL A 61 12.22 48.59 -30.87
C VAL A 61 13.45 49.33 -30.35
N ASP A 62 13.25 50.19 -29.36
CA ASP A 62 14.34 50.91 -28.70
C ASP A 62 15.18 49.98 -27.78
N GLY A 63 16.44 50.36 -27.53
CA GLY A 63 17.40 49.58 -26.76
C GLY A 63 16.96 49.28 -25.32
N ALA A 64 16.25 50.22 -24.67
CA ALA A 64 15.71 50.00 -23.33
C ALA A 64 14.68 48.86 -23.32
N LEU A 65 13.80 48.82 -24.33
CA LEU A 65 12.79 47.78 -24.46
C LEU A 65 13.40 46.40 -24.76
N LEU A 66 14.46 46.35 -25.58
CA LEU A 66 15.23 45.12 -25.81
C LEU A 66 15.87 44.60 -24.52
N MET A 67 16.46 45.49 -23.72
CA MET A 67 17.06 45.13 -22.42
C MET A 67 16.01 44.55 -21.47
N HIS A 68 14.85 45.19 -21.34
CA HIS A 68 13.76 44.70 -20.49
C HIS A 68 13.27 43.31 -20.92
N HIS A 69 13.13 43.07 -22.23
CA HIS A 69 12.73 41.77 -22.74
C HIS A 69 13.75 40.68 -22.38
N ARG A 70 15.05 40.93 -22.58
CA ARG A 70 16.12 39.98 -22.19
C ARG A 70 16.11 39.68 -20.70
N GLN A 71 15.97 40.70 -19.85
CA GLN A 71 15.89 40.52 -18.39
C GLN A 71 14.67 39.71 -17.99
N PHE A 72 13.53 39.94 -18.63
CA PHE A 72 12.31 39.18 -18.40
C PHE A 72 12.50 37.71 -18.81
N MET A 73 13.05 37.43 -19.98
CA MET A 73 13.29 36.05 -20.43
C MET A 73 14.28 35.31 -19.55
N ALA A 74 15.35 35.97 -19.09
CA ALA A 74 16.28 35.38 -18.12
C ALA A 74 15.59 34.98 -16.80
N LYS A 75 14.56 35.73 -16.36
CA LYS A 75 13.77 35.36 -15.17
C LYS A 75 12.86 34.16 -15.44
N ILE A 76 12.27 34.06 -16.63
CA ILE A 76 11.45 32.93 -17.03
C ILE A 76 12.31 31.65 -17.11
N ASP A 77 13.49 31.72 -17.72
CA ASP A 77 14.42 30.59 -17.79
C ASP A 77 14.80 30.11 -16.39
N HIS A 78 15.15 31.04 -15.49
CA HIS A 78 15.46 30.71 -14.11
C HIS A 78 14.27 30.07 -13.37
N ALA A 79 13.04 30.57 -13.59
CA ALA A 79 11.84 29.99 -12.99
C ALA A 79 11.55 28.57 -13.53
N LEU A 80 11.75 28.35 -14.83
CA LEU A 80 11.61 27.02 -15.45
C LEU A 80 12.63 26.03 -14.89
N ASP A 81 13.89 26.45 -14.75
CA ASP A 81 14.94 25.59 -14.18
C ASP A 81 14.67 25.26 -12.71
N PHE A 82 14.20 26.25 -11.93
CA PHE A 82 13.76 26.01 -10.57
C PHE A 82 12.61 24.99 -10.52
N GLN A 83 11.57 25.16 -11.36
CA GLN A 83 10.43 24.26 -11.39
C GLN A 83 10.80 22.85 -11.87
N ARG A 84 11.77 22.71 -12.79
CA ARG A 84 12.34 21.40 -13.18
C ARG A 84 12.99 20.71 -11.99
N GLY A 85 13.68 21.46 -11.12
CA GLY A 85 14.23 20.97 -9.87
C GLY A 85 13.15 20.43 -8.93
N VAL A 86 12.07 21.20 -8.73
CA VAL A 86 10.92 20.79 -7.91
C VAL A 86 10.29 19.50 -8.44
N LEU A 87 10.06 19.40 -9.76
CA LEU A 87 9.50 18.19 -10.37
C LEU A 87 10.39 16.96 -10.13
N ARG A 88 11.70 17.09 -10.30
CA ARG A 88 12.65 16.00 -10.05
C ARG A 88 12.61 15.54 -8.59
N GLU A 89 12.66 16.48 -7.65
CA GLU A 89 12.58 16.17 -6.22
C GLU A 89 11.28 15.43 -5.87
N ARG A 90 10.14 15.87 -6.42
CA ARG A 90 8.84 15.22 -6.18
C ARG A 90 8.80 13.80 -6.76
N LEU A 91 9.39 13.57 -7.93
CA LEU A 91 9.52 12.22 -8.50
C LEU A 91 10.38 11.30 -7.61
N GLU A 92 11.52 11.78 -7.13
CA GLU A 92 12.39 11.02 -6.21
C GLU A 92 11.69 10.70 -4.86
N ILE A 93 10.85 11.61 -4.36
CA ILE A 93 10.03 11.34 -3.17
C ILE A 93 9.00 10.26 -3.47
N ILE A 94 8.32 10.32 -4.62
CA ILE A 94 7.33 9.31 -5.03
C ILE A 94 7.98 7.92 -5.13
N GLU A 95 9.16 7.80 -5.74
CA GLU A 95 9.87 6.53 -5.81
C GLU A 95 10.16 5.95 -4.41
N ARG A 96 10.58 6.79 -3.46
CA ARG A 96 10.78 6.37 -2.07
C ARG A 96 9.47 5.93 -1.40
N CYS A 97 8.38 6.67 -1.61
CA CYS A 97 7.07 6.30 -1.10
C CYS A 97 6.56 4.98 -1.68
N GLN A 98 6.76 4.74 -2.99
CA GLN A 98 6.44 3.46 -3.62
C GLN A 98 7.26 2.31 -3.02
N GLY A 99 8.57 2.53 -2.80
CA GLY A 99 9.41 1.57 -2.09
C GLY A 99 8.87 1.22 -0.71
N GLN A 100 8.42 2.22 0.07
CA GLN A 100 7.83 2.01 1.38
C GLN A 100 6.52 1.22 1.32
N VAL A 101 5.65 1.53 0.36
CA VAL A 101 4.40 0.77 0.12
C VAL A 101 4.72 -0.70 -0.14
N HIS A 102 5.68 -0.99 -1.02
CA HIS A 102 6.06 -2.37 -1.33
C HIS A 102 6.60 -3.14 -0.13
N VAL A 103 7.35 -2.48 0.77
CA VAL A 103 7.79 -3.11 2.03
C VAL A 103 6.59 -3.45 2.91
N CYS A 104 5.68 -2.49 3.13
CA CYS A 104 4.48 -2.72 3.93
C CYS A 104 3.57 -3.81 3.35
N GLU A 105 3.41 -3.87 2.03
CA GLU A 105 2.63 -4.92 1.37
C GLU A 105 3.23 -6.31 1.59
N ARG A 106 4.56 -6.44 1.47
CA ARG A 106 5.28 -7.69 1.75
C ARG A 106 5.09 -8.13 3.21
N ASP A 107 5.19 -7.19 4.15
CA ASP A 107 5.01 -7.47 5.57
C ASP A 107 3.60 -7.97 5.88
N VAL A 108 2.58 -7.30 5.34
CA VAL A 108 1.17 -7.73 5.47
C VAL A 108 0.97 -9.12 4.89
N ALA A 109 1.46 -9.39 3.67
CA ALA A 109 1.34 -10.70 3.04
C ALA A 109 2.05 -11.81 3.87
N GLY A 110 3.24 -11.51 4.39
CA GLY A 110 4.00 -12.42 5.25
C GLY A 110 3.27 -12.74 6.56
N LEU A 111 2.75 -11.72 7.25
CA LEU A 111 2.03 -11.86 8.51
C LEU A 111 0.70 -12.58 8.35
N ARG A 112 -0.05 -12.32 7.27
CA ARG A 112 -1.28 -13.05 6.93
C ARG A 112 -1.01 -14.53 6.74
N LYS A 113 -0.02 -14.88 5.90
CA LYS A 113 0.37 -16.28 5.64
C LYS A 113 0.91 -16.99 6.88
N PHE A 114 1.59 -16.28 7.77
CA PHE A 114 2.03 -16.85 9.05
C PHE A 114 0.85 -17.13 9.99
N THR A 115 -0.06 -16.17 10.11
CA THR A 115 -1.26 -16.27 10.95
C THR A 115 -2.17 -17.41 10.49
N GLU A 116 -2.43 -17.51 9.19
CA GLU A 116 -3.19 -18.61 8.57
C GLU A 116 -2.59 -19.98 8.91
N ARG A 117 -1.27 -20.16 8.70
CA ARG A 117 -0.59 -21.42 9.05
C ARG A 117 -0.72 -21.77 10.53
N LYS A 118 -0.68 -20.77 11.43
CA LYS A 118 -0.89 -20.99 12.87
C LYS A 118 -2.34 -21.37 13.18
N GLN A 119 -3.32 -20.74 12.54
CA GLN A 119 -4.73 -21.08 12.71
C GLN A 119 -5.02 -22.53 12.25
N MET A 120 -4.51 -22.92 11.07
CA MET A 120 -4.65 -24.29 10.56
C MET A 120 -4.03 -25.32 11.52
N ALA A 121 -2.83 -25.05 12.05
CA ALA A 121 -2.18 -25.95 13.00
C ALA A 121 -2.99 -26.13 14.30
N VAL A 122 -3.62 -25.06 14.80
CA VAL A 122 -4.51 -25.12 15.96
C VAL A 122 -5.77 -25.91 15.65
N GLN A 123 -6.41 -25.66 14.51
CA GLN A 123 -7.61 -26.40 14.06
C GLN A 123 -7.32 -27.90 13.91
N HIS A 124 -6.21 -28.27 13.27
CA HIS A 124 -5.78 -29.66 13.15
C HIS A 124 -5.52 -30.33 14.51
N ARG A 125 -5.02 -29.57 15.50
CA ARG A 125 -4.83 -30.12 16.85
C ARG A 125 -6.17 -30.38 17.54
N VAL A 126 -7.12 -29.46 17.41
CA VAL A 126 -8.48 -29.62 17.96
C VAL A 126 -9.19 -30.80 17.30
N GLN A 127 -9.21 -30.88 15.97
CA GLN A 127 -9.81 -31.99 15.24
C GLN A 127 -9.24 -33.35 15.65
N ARG A 128 -7.92 -33.46 15.84
CA ARG A 128 -7.29 -34.70 16.32
C ARG A 128 -7.71 -35.05 17.75
N GLN A 129 -7.91 -34.06 18.61
CA GLN A 129 -8.38 -34.31 19.98
C GLN A 129 -9.85 -34.75 19.98
N ASP A 130 -10.70 -34.09 19.19
CA ASP A 130 -12.12 -34.43 19.08
C ASP A 130 -12.34 -35.83 18.49
N GLN A 131 -11.55 -36.18 17.46
CA GLN A 131 -11.57 -37.54 16.89
C GLN A 131 -11.19 -38.59 17.95
N LYS A 132 -10.10 -38.37 18.69
CA LYS A 132 -9.68 -39.30 19.77
C LYS A 132 -10.77 -39.47 20.83
N ASN A 133 -11.37 -38.39 21.30
CA ASN A 133 -12.44 -38.44 22.29
C ASN A 133 -13.67 -39.21 21.76
N THR A 134 -13.99 -39.02 20.47
CA THR A 134 -15.09 -39.72 19.81
C THR A 134 -14.82 -41.22 19.69
N ASP A 135 -13.60 -41.59 19.29
CA ASP A 135 -13.18 -42.98 19.18
C ASP A 135 -13.18 -43.69 20.54
N GLU A 136 -12.68 -43.02 21.59
CA GLU A 136 -12.73 -43.52 22.97
C GLU A 136 -14.17 -43.74 23.46
N MET A 137 -15.08 -42.81 23.15
CA MET A 137 -16.49 -42.95 23.52
C MET A 137 -17.16 -44.10 22.75
N ALA A 138 -16.88 -44.25 21.45
CA ALA A 138 -17.38 -45.35 20.64
C ALA A 138 -16.91 -46.72 21.16
N LEU A 139 -15.62 -46.83 21.53
CA LEU A 139 -15.06 -48.04 22.14
C LEU A 139 -15.72 -48.36 23.49
N ALA A 140 -15.94 -47.36 24.34
CA ALA A 140 -16.61 -47.53 25.63
C ALA A 140 -18.06 -48.02 25.47
N ILE A 141 -18.81 -47.45 24.51
CA ILE A 141 -20.18 -47.88 24.18
C ILE A 141 -20.18 -49.31 23.66
N HIS A 142 -19.27 -49.65 22.73
CA HIS A 142 -19.15 -50.98 22.16
C HIS A 142 -18.84 -52.03 23.24
N LEU A 143 -17.87 -51.75 24.13
CA LEU A 143 -17.53 -52.64 25.24
C LEU A 143 -18.74 -52.88 26.15
N ARG A 144 -19.46 -51.81 26.53
CA ARG A 144 -20.67 -51.91 27.35
C ARG A 144 -21.76 -52.76 26.68
N GLN A 145 -21.97 -52.58 25.37
CA GLN A 145 -22.93 -53.37 24.60
C GLN A 145 -22.53 -54.85 24.51
N SER A 146 -21.24 -55.13 24.31
CA SER A 146 -20.73 -56.50 24.25
C SER A 146 -20.91 -57.25 25.58
N LEU A 147 -20.63 -56.58 26.71
CA LEU A 147 -20.85 -57.13 28.05
C LEU A 147 -22.34 -57.38 28.33
N ALA A 148 -23.22 -56.45 27.93
CA ALA A 148 -24.66 -56.63 28.08
C ALA A 148 -25.21 -57.81 27.26
N ARG A 149 -24.70 -58.02 26.04
CA ARG A 149 -25.05 -59.17 25.20
C ARG A 149 -24.58 -60.49 25.83
N ALA A 150 -23.34 -60.55 26.30
CA ALA A 150 -22.80 -61.73 26.97
C ALA A 150 -23.60 -62.11 28.24
N GLN A 151 -24.06 -61.11 29.01
CA GLN A 151 -24.93 -61.35 30.17
C GLN A 151 -26.32 -61.89 29.77
N GLN A 152 -26.90 -61.42 28.66
CA GLN A 152 -28.20 -61.93 28.18
C GLN A 152 -28.11 -63.37 27.64
N GLU A 153 -26.99 -63.76 27.05
CA GLU A 153 -26.77 -65.13 26.57
C GLU A 153 -26.50 -66.12 27.73
N GLY A 154 -25.77 -65.70 28.76
CA GLY A 154 -25.52 -66.52 29.96
C GLY A 154 -26.74 -66.70 30.89
N LEU A 155 -27.79 -65.89 30.74
CA LEU A 155 -29.06 -66.01 31.47
C LEU A 155 -30.09 -66.91 30.75
N ARG A 156 -29.80 -67.37 29.52
CA ARG A 156 -30.68 -68.21 28.69
C ARG A 156 -30.31 -69.71 28.67
N THR A 157 -29.28 -70.10 29.42
CA THR A 157 -28.89 -71.50 29.69
C THR A 157 -29.22 -71.87 31.13
#